data_AF-A0A376KHX2-F1
#
_entry.id   AF-A0A376KHX2-F1
#
_cell.length_a   1.000
_cell.length_b   1.000
_cell.length_c   1.000
_cell.angle_alpha   90.00
_cell.angle_beta   90.00
_cell.angle_gamma   90.00
#
_symmetry.space_group_name_H-M   'P 1'
#
loop_
_entity.id
_entity.type
_entity.pdbx_description
1 polymer ?
#
loop_
_entity_poly.entity_id
_entity_poly.type
_entity_poly.pdbx_seq_one_letter_code
_entity_poly.pdbx_strand_id
1 'polypeptide(L)'
;MQKNGDTLSGGLTFENDSILAWIRNTDWVKIGFKNDADGDTDSYMWFETGDNGNEYFKWRSKQSTTTKDLMNLKWDALYVLVNAIVNGEVISKSANGLRIAYGNYGFFIRNDGFKYILHVDKLR
;
A
#
# COMPACT_ATOMS: atom_id res chain seq x y z
N MET A 1 -7.00 30.09 11.64
CA MET A 1 -7.06 28.63 11.83
C MET A 1 -7.35 28.31 13.27
N GLN A 2 -8.57 27.86 13.56
CA GLN A 2 -8.92 27.37 14.89
C GLN A 2 -8.37 25.95 15.12
N LYS A 3 -7.95 25.65 16.36
CA LYS A 3 -7.34 24.36 16.71
C LYS A 3 -8.34 23.19 16.75
N ASN A 4 -9.62 23.49 16.86
CA ASN A 4 -10.75 22.54 16.88
C ASN A 4 -11.30 22.23 15.47
N GLY A 5 -10.62 22.69 14.41
CA GLY A 5 -11.04 22.52 13.02
C GLY A 5 -11.41 23.85 12.37
N ASP A 6 -11.11 24.00 11.09
CA ASP A 6 -11.37 25.21 10.32
C ASP A 6 -11.50 24.88 8.82
N THR A 7 -12.04 25.81 8.04
CA THR A 7 -12.04 25.76 6.58
C THR A 7 -11.00 26.74 6.05
N LEU A 8 -10.02 26.24 5.28
CA LEU A 8 -9.03 27.08 4.61
C LEU A 8 -9.49 27.36 3.17
N SER A 9 -9.29 28.60 2.69
CA SER A 9 -9.55 29.02 1.31
C SER A 9 -8.29 29.05 0.43
N GLY A 10 -7.13 28.69 0.99
CA GLY A 10 -5.83 28.63 0.30
C GLY A 10 -5.02 27.40 0.69
N GLY A 11 -3.86 27.23 0.05
CA GLY A 11 -2.95 26.11 0.30
C GLY A 11 -2.15 26.25 1.60
N LEU A 12 -1.62 25.13 2.09
CA LEU A 12 -0.65 25.06 3.18
C LEU A 12 0.67 24.53 2.62
N THR A 13 1.78 25.17 2.96
CA THR A 13 3.14 24.74 2.58
C THR A 13 3.97 24.54 3.84
N PHE A 14 4.68 23.42 3.91
CA PHE A 14 5.72 23.17 4.90
C PHE A 14 7.07 23.47 4.26
N GLU A 15 7.84 24.39 4.84
CA GLU A 15 9.11 24.89 4.27
C GLU A 15 10.35 24.18 4.82
N ASN A 16 10.14 23.14 5.62
CA ASN A 16 11.18 22.35 6.28
C ASN A 16 10.68 20.90 6.46
N ASP A 17 11.51 20.06 7.07
CA ASP A 17 11.18 18.66 7.39
C ASP A 17 10.12 18.56 8.50
N SER A 18 8.89 18.89 8.13
CA SER A 18 7.69 18.84 8.95
C SER A 18 6.81 17.66 8.57
N ILE A 19 6.06 17.16 9.55
CA ILE A 19 5.19 15.99 9.39
C ILE A 19 3.74 16.38 9.69
N LEU A 20 2.81 15.96 8.84
CA LEU A 20 1.38 15.94 9.15
C LEU A 20 1.03 14.60 9.80
N ALA A 21 0.46 14.63 11.00
CA ALA A 21 0.21 13.42 11.79
C ALA A 21 -1.19 13.38 12.40
N TRP A 22 -1.77 12.17 12.44
CA TRP A 22 -2.85 11.81 13.35
C TRP A 22 -2.29 10.86 14.39
N ILE A 23 -2.28 11.29 15.66
CA ILE A 23 -1.72 10.53 16.78
C ILE A 23 -2.84 10.28 17.79
N ARG A 24 -3.14 9.01 18.06
CA ARG A 24 -4.21 8.60 18.99
C ARG A 24 -3.88 7.26 19.60
N ASN A 25 -4.19 7.09 20.89
CA ASN A 25 -4.07 5.79 21.56
C ASN A 25 -2.67 5.16 21.43
N THR A 26 -1.61 5.97 21.50
CA THR A 26 -0.19 5.61 21.22
C THR A 26 0.14 5.21 19.77
N ASP A 27 -0.86 5.07 18.90
CA ASP A 27 -0.71 4.77 17.48
C ASP A 27 -0.68 6.05 16.62
N TRP A 28 -0.26 5.92 15.35
CA TRP A 28 -0.23 7.04 14.41
C TRP A 28 -0.42 6.67 12.94
N VAL A 29 -0.80 7.70 12.17
CA VAL A 29 -0.51 7.79 10.74
C VAL A 29 0.16 9.13 10.46
N LYS A 30 1.21 9.11 9.62
CA LYS A 30 2.05 10.27 9.30
C LYS A 30 2.26 10.40 7.79
N ILE A 31 2.41 11.65 7.35
CA ILE A 31 2.78 12.03 5.98
C ILE A 31 3.94 13.02 6.08
N GLY A 32 5.00 12.78 5.33
CA GLY A 32 6.14 13.68 5.23
C GLY A 32 6.86 13.58 3.88
N PHE A 33 7.91 14.37 3.73
CA PHE A 33 8.73 14.42 2.54
C PHE A 33 10.22 14.41 2.93
N LYS A 34 10.93 13.33 2.59
CA LYS A 34 12.38 13.23 2.82
C LYS A 34 13.09 13.86 1.62
N ASN A 35 13.91 14.87 1.88
CA ASN A 35 14.80 15.49 0.91
C ASN A 35 15.93 16.23 1.64
N ASP A 36 17.18 15.79 1.47
CA ASP A 36 18.33 16.41 2.14
C ASP A 36 18.91 17.60 1.35
N ALA A 37 18.78 17.55 0.03
CA ALA A 37 19.20 18.58 -0.91
C ALA A 37 18.57 18.32 -2.30
N ASP A 38 18.69 19.28 -3.22
CA ASP A 38 18.25 19.11 -4.61
C ASP A 38 18.96 17.94 -5.33
N GLY A 39 20.22 17.66 -4.96
CA GLY A 39 21.00 16.53 -5.47
C GLY A 39 20.75 15.19 -4.76
N ASP A 40 19.75 15.10 -3.88
CA ASP A 40 19.41 13.87 -3.17
C ASP A 40 18.87 12.80 -4.12
N THR A 41 19.60 11.69 -4.22
CA THR A 41 19.25 10.58 -5.12
C THR A 41 18.16 9.67 -4.57
N ASP A 42 17.72 9.87 -3.33
CA ASP A 42 16.67 9.09 -2.66
C ASP A 42 15.68 10.01 -1.92
N SER A 43 15.10 10.94 -2.67
CA SER A 43 14.07 11.86 -2.19
C SER A 43 12.68 11.28 -2.45
N TYR A 44 11.81 11.26 -1.44
CA TYR A 44 10.48 10.66 -1.55
C TYR A 44 9.45 11.27 -0.60
N MET A 45 8.20 11.31 -1.06
CA MET A 45 7.05 11.44 -0.17
C MET A 45 6.79 10.10 0.49
N TRP A 46 6.61 10.09 1.81
CA TRP A 46 6.35 8.87 2.55
C TRP A 46 5.02 8.94 3.31
N PHE A 47 4.46 7.76 3.52
CA PHE A 47 3.27 7.50 4.32
C PHE A 47 3.62 6.42 5.33
N GLU A 48 3.35 6.63 6.61
CA GLU A 48 3.73 5.70 7.69
C GLU A 48 2.55 5.47 8.64
N THR A 49 2.38 4.23 9.09
CA THR A 49 1.50 3.85 10.22
C THR A 49 2.31 3.12 11.31
N GLY A 50 1.89 3.24 12.56
CA GLY A 50 2.53 2.55 13.70
C GLY A 50 1.67 2.59 14.98
N ASP A 51 2.05 1.94 16.08
CA ASP A 51 3.38 1.32 16.31
C ASP A 51 3.39 -0.20 16.35
N ASN A 52 2.22 -0.86 16.29
CA ASN A 52 2.13 -2.29 16.55
C ASN A 52 2.44 -3.16 15.32
N GLY A 53 2.64 -2.53 14.16
CA GLY A 53 2.90 -3.23 12.89
C GLY A 53 1.65 -3.87 12.28
N ASN A 54 0.48 -3.59 12.85
CA ASN A 54 -0.81 -4.07 12.34
C ASN A 54 -1.71 -2.93 11.82
N GLU A 55 -1.32 -1.68 12.05
CA GLU A 55 -1.88 -0.52 11.37
C GLU A 55 -1.55 -0.60 9.88
N TYR A 56 -2.46 -0.17 9.03
CA TYR A 56 -2.37 -0.42 7.59
C TYR A 56 -3.06 0.67 6.78
N PHE A 57 -2.73 0.75 5.49
CA PHE A 57 -3.33 1.71 4.58
C PHE A 57 -4.54 1.10 3.87
N LYS A 58 -5.62 1.88 3.77
CA LYS A 58 -6.87 1.50 3.09
C LYS A 58 -7.30 2.59 2.11
N TRP A 59 -7.56 2.18 0.87
CA TRP A 59 -8.17 3.02 -0.15
C TRP A 59 -9.61 2.58 -0.38
N ARG A 60 -10.54 3.54 -0.34
CA ARG A 60 -11.98 3.30 -0.50
C ARG A 60 -12.64 4.44 -1.26
N SER A 61 -13.73 4.14 -1.94
CA SER A 61 -14.61 5.13 -2.57
C SER A 61 -16.00 5.05 -1.98
N LYS A 62 -16.72 6.18 -2.00
CA LYS A 62 -18.10 6.27 -1.52
C LYS A 62 -19.00 6.76 -2.64
N GLN A 63 -20.10 6.06 -2.88
CA GLN A 63 -21.16 6.45 -3.80
C GLN A 63 -22.48 6.45 -3.04
N SER A 64 -23.06 7.63 -2.82
CA SER A 64 -24.18 7.83 -1.89
C SER A 64 -23.83 7.27 -0.49
N THR A 65 -24.62 6.32 0.02
CA THR A 65 -24.40 5.67 1.32
C THR A 65 -23.48 4.45 1.21
N THR A 66 -23.19 3.95 0.01
CA THR A 66 -22.38 2.75 -0.21
C THR A 66 -20.89 3.10 -0.17
N THR A 67 -20.14 2.37 0.65
CA THR A 67 -18.67 2.44 0.69
C THR A 67 -18.09 1.16 0.09
N LYS A 68 -17.11 1.29 -0.80
CA LYS A 68 -16.39 0.18 -1.42
C LYS A 68 -14.89 0.31 -1.13
N ASP A 69 -14.33 -0.67 -0.45
CA ASP A 69 -12.89 -0.81 -0.30
C ASP A 69 -12.28 -1.28 -1.63
N LEU A 70 -11.16 -0.67 -2.02
CA LEU A 70 -10.50 -0.90 -3.31
C LEU A 70 -9.16 -1.61 -3.12
N MET A 71 -8.41 -1.25 -2.08
CA MET A 71 -7.07 -1.75 -1.83
C MET A 71 -6.72 -1.62 -0.34
N ASN A 72 -5.95 -2.58 0.18
CA ASN A 72 -5.30 -2.48 1.49
C ASN A 72 -3.81 -2.82 1.36
N LEU A 73 -2.92 -2.02 1.94
CA LEU A 73 -1.50 -2.33 2.07
C LEU A 73 -1.20 -2.60 3.54
N LYS A 74 -0.89 -3.86 3.86
CA LYS A 74 -0.50 -4.33 5.20
C LYS A 74 0.98 -4.68 5.23
N TRP A 75 1.47 -5.06 6.40
CA TRP A 75 2.85 -5.47 6.64
C TRP A 75 3.34 -6.58 5.70
N ASP A 76 2.48 -7.55 5.39
CA ASP A 76 2.84 -8.78 4.68
C ASP A 76 2.37 -8.80 3.21
N ALA A 77 1.34 -8.03 2.86
CA ALA A 77 0.74 -8.10 1.55
C ALA A 77 0.02 -6.81 1.12
N LEU A 78 0.04 -6.60 -0.21
CA LEU A 78 -0.86 -5.70 -0.91
C LEU A 78 -2.11 -6.47 -1.38
N TYR A 79 -3.27 -6.11 -0.84
CA TYR A 79 -4.56 -6.68 -1.22
C TYR A 79 -5.27 -5.74 -2.19
N VAL A 80 -5.40 -6.14 -3.46
CA VAL A 80 -6.21 -5.44 -4.45
C VAL A 80 -7.58 -6.12 -4.52
N LEU A 81 -8.65 -5.39 -4.16
CA LEU A 81 -10.01 -5.92 -4.04
C LEU A 81 -10.84 -5.75 -5.33
N VAL A 82 -10.17 -5.28 -6.38
CA VAL A 82 -10.68 -5.05 -7.73
C VAL A 82 -9.68 -5.64 -8.73
N ASN A 83 -9.93 -5.47 -10.02
CA ASN A 83 -8.96 -5.88 -11.04
C ASN A 83 -7.67 -5.05 -10.92
N ALA A 84 -6.52 -5.70 -11.05
CA ALA A 84 -5.23 -5.04 -11.26
C ALA A 84 -4.93 -5.03 -12.77
N ILE A 85 -4.95 -3.84 -13.38
CA ILE A 85 -4.61 -3.65 -14.79
C ILE A 85 -3.25 -2.97 -14.84
N VAL A 86 -2.27 -3.63 -15.47
CA VAL A 86 -0.89 -3.13 -15.59
C VAL A 86 -0.57 -2.98 -17.07
N ASN A 87 -0.15 -1.77 -17.48
CA ASN A 87 0.17 -1.48 -18.88
C ASN A 87 1.50 -2.13 -19.32
N GLY A 88 2.42 -2.33 -18.37
CA GLY A 88 3.70 -2.99 -18.58
C GLY A 88 3.69 -4.45 -18.14
N GLU A 89 4.90 -5.01 -17.98
CA GLU A 89 5.08 -6.39 -17.54
C GLU A 89 4.79 -6.55 -16.03
N VAL A 90 4.18 -7.69 -15.67
CA VAL A 90 4.03 -8.11 -14.28
C VAL A 90 5.12 -9.12 -13.95
N ILE A 91 6.06 -8.72 -13.09
CA ILE A 91 7.23 -9.52 -12.73
C ILE A 91 7.14 -9.89 -11.24
N SER A 92 7.28 -11.19 -10.95
CA SER A 92 7.45 -11.70 -9.59
C SER A 92 8.88 -12.18 -9.39
N LYS A 93 9.48 -11.82 -8.26
CA LYS A 93 10.82 -12.29 -7.84
C LYS A 93 10.75 -13.49 -6.90
N SER A 94 9.55 -14.01 -6.62
CA SER A 94 9.33 -15.19 -5.80
C SER A 94 9.36 -16.45 -6.64
N ALA A 95 9.88 -17.55 -6.07
CA ALA A 95 9.95 -18.82 -6.79
C ALA A 95 8.55 -19.31 -7.23
N ASN A 96 7.55 -19.25 -6.35
CA ASN A 96 6.14 -19.46 -6.70
C ASN A 96 5.55 -18.12 -7.19
N GLY A 97 5.95 -17.72 -8.41
CA GLY A 97 5.82 -16.33 -8.85
C GLY A 97 4.41 -15.90 -9.23
N LEU A 98 3.64 -16.77 -9.88
CA LEU A 98 2.31 -16.47 -10.41
C LEU A 98 1.32 -17.57 -10.06
N ARG A 99 0.26 -17.23 -9.33
CA ARG A 99 -0.74 -18.18 -8.83
C ARG A 99 -2.16 -17.75 -9.18
N ILE A 100 -2.97 -18.73 -9.59
CA ILE A 100 -4.42 -18.65 -9.61
C ILE A 100 -4.94 -19.55 -8.48
N ALA A 101 -5.49 -18.95 -7.43
CA ALA A 101 -6.06 -19.67 -6.29
C ALA A 101 -7.59 -19.52 -6.30
N TYR A 102 -8.28 -20.44 -6.99
CA TYR A 102 -9.72 -20.40 -7.17
C TYR A 102 -10.33 -21.81 -7.12
N GLY A 103 -11.41 -21.98 -6.37
CA GLY A 103 -12.06 -23.29 -6.17
C GLY A 103 -11.34 -24.16 -5.14
N ASN A 104 -11.24 -25.47 -5.39
CA ASN A 104 -10.64 -26.44 -4.45
C ASN A 104 -9.12 -26.63 -4.62
N TYR A 105 -8.59 -26.26 -5.79
CA TYR A 105 -7.18 -26.44 -6.14
C TYR A 105 -6.61 -25.15 -6.72
N GLY A 106 -5.37 -24.85 -6.36
CA GLY A 106 -4.60 -23.76 -6.92
C GLY A 106 -3.75 -24.26 -8.06
N PHE A 107 -3.46 -23.37 -9.00
CA PHE A 107 -2.47 -23.58 -10.05
C PHE A 107 -1.44 -22.47 -9.96
N PHE A 108 -0.15 -22.79 -10.10
CA PHE A 108 0.89 -21.78 -10.15
C PHE A 108 2.08 -22.18 -11.02
N ILE A 109 2.72 -21.17 -11.58
CA ILE A 109 4.00 -21.29 -12.26
C ILE A 109 5.10 -21.07 -11.23
N ARG A 110 5.99 -22.04 -11.08
CA ARG A 110 7.17 -21.96 -10.22
C ARG A 110 8.44 -21.89 -11.06
N ASN A 111 9.33 -20.97 -10.73
CA ASN A 111 10.72 -20.96 -11.17
C ASN A 111 11.62 -21.11 -9.94
N ASP A 112 12.36 -22.20 -9.84
CA ASP A 112 13.27 -22.46 -8.71
C ASP A 112 14.72 -22.00 -8.96
N GLY A 113 14.96 -21.29 -10.07
CA GLY A 113 16.29 -20.86 -10.52
C GLY A 113 16.96 -21.82 -11.50
N PHE A 114 16.44 -23.04 -11.67
CA PHE A 114 16.96 -24.04 -12.61
C PHE A 114 15.94 -24.44 -13.67
N LYS A 115 14.65 -24.48 -13.32
CA LYS A 115 13.57 -24.90 -14.21
C LYS A 115 12.26 -24.19 -13.91
N TYR A 116 11.41 -24.16 -14.93
CA TYR A 116 10.01 -23.77 -14.82
C TYR A 116 9.14 -25.02 -14.57
N ILE A 117 8.22 -24.91 -13.63
CA ILE A 117 7.33 -25.99 -13.19
C ILE A 117 5.90 -25.47 -13.17
N LEU A 118 4.98 -26.24 -13.75
CA LEU A 118 3.54 -26.05 -13.58
C LEU A 118 3.10 -26.91 -12.38
N HIS A 119 2.64 -26.27 -11.31
CA HIS A 119 2.25 -26.95 -10.08
C HIS A 119 0.75 -26.81 -9.82
N VAL A 120 0.16 -27.84 -9.21
CA VAL A 120 -1.24 -27.84 -8.72
C VAL A 120 -1.24 -28.30 -7.27
N ASP A 121 -1.89 -27.54 -6.38
CA ASP A 121 -2.01 -27.85 -4.96
C ASP A 121 -3.45 -27.72 -4.46
N LYS A 122 -3.79 -28.39 -3.35
CA LYS A 122 -5.10 -28.23 -2.71
C LYS A 122 -5.14 -26.90 -1.96
N LEU A 123 -6.17 -26.10 -2.18
CA LEU A 123 -6.39 -24.88 -1.41
C LEU A 123 -6.91 -25.23 -0.01
N ARG A 124 -6.48 -24.46 0.99
CA ARG A 124 -6.93 -24.61 2.39
C ARG A 124 -8.33 -24.06 2.56
#